data_AF-A0A972Q2L8-F1
#
_entry.id   AF-A0A972Q2L8-F1
#
_cell.length_a   1.000
_cell.length_b   1.000
_cell.length_c   1.000
_cell.angle_alpha   90.00
_cell.angle_beta   90.00
_cell.angle_gamma   90.00
#
_symmetry.space_group_name_H-M   'P 1'
#
loop_
_entity.id
_entity.type
_entity.pdbx_description
1 polymer ?
#
loop_
_entity_poly.entity_id
_entity_poly.type
_entity_poly.pdbx_seq_one_letter_code
_entity_poly.pdbx_strand_id
1 'polypeptide(L)'
;MKLDREYLPISMRSKYPDEYQRTHRKAQYVDPSDIDKMKLPKKLEIKDEPSEQILITTQPEFQVIETTEELQEKTIRIREGETGFSYKSLFGPYMRGASKIDLADPYIRLEFQIRNLLAFIGIIDTVEGPVALHLITGAEDEYQKRINGQKFDEIAASVQDHGITFTYEFSDTIHRRGIELDNGWRIIIDRGLDIFQKPDSKYELSELDQTKRKCRETEIVFMKQSQE
;
A
#
# COMPACT_ATOMS: atom_id res chain seq x y z
N MET A 1 -12.22 -40.09 6.71
CA MET A 1 -11.60 -40.87 7.80
C MET A 1 -12.49 -42.08 8.09
N LYS A 2 -12.01 -43.31 7.91
CA LYS A 2 -12.71 -44.51 8.42
C LYS A 2 -12.47 -44.55 9.93
N LEU A 3 -13.55 -44.64 10.71
CA LEU A 3 -13.46 -44.88 12.14
C LEU A 3 -13.24 -46.38 12.34
N ASP A 4 -12.33 -46.76 13.23
CA ASP A 4 -12.12 -48.16 13.58
C ASP A 4 -13.24 -48.69 14.48
N ARG A 5 -13.50 -50.00 14.45
CA ARG A 5 -14.60 -50.65 15.19
C ARG A 5 -14.51 -50.42 16.71
N GLU A 6 -13.31 -50.23 17.23
CA GLU A 6 -13.04 -50.07 18.66
C GLU A 6 -13.03 -48.60 19.10
N TYR A 7 -13.24 -47.66 18.18
CA TYR A 7 -13.22 -46.24 18.50
C TYR A 7 -14.46 -45.84 19.32
N LEU A 8 -14.24 -45.34 20.54
CA LEU A 8 -15.28 -44.76 21.37
C LEU A 8 -15.31 -43.24 21.21
N PRO A 9 -16.35 -42.65 20.59
CA PRO A 9 -16.43 -41.21 20.37
C PRO A 9 -16.59 -40.45 21.70
N ILE A 10 -15.60 -39.61 22.01
CA ILE A 10 -15.67 -38.67 23.13
C ILE A 10 -16.14 -37.31 22.59
N SER A 11 -17.09 -36.69 23.30
CA SER A 11 -17.53 -35.33 23.01
C SER A 11 -17.29 -34.51 24.27
N MET A 12 -16.56 -33.40 24.15
CA MET A 12 -16.35 -32.47 25.26
C MET A 12 -17.56 -31.54 25.36
N ARG A 13 -18.12 -31.41 26.56
CA ARG A 13 -19.25 -30.50 26.83
C ARG A 13 -18.76 -29.28 27.57
N SER A 14 -19.06 -28.09 27.05
CA SER A 14 -18.81 -26.83 27.76
C SER A 14 -19.82 -26.64 28.90
N LYS A 15 -19.46 -25.81 29.89
CA LYS A 15 -20.37 -25.37 30.98
C LYS A 15 -21.61 -24.66 30.44
N TYR A 16 -21.51 -24.05 29.26
CA TYR A 16 -22.62 -23.43 28.52
C TYR A 16 -22.65 -24.01 27.10
N PRO A 17 -23.38 -25.11 26.85
CA PRO A 17 -23.37 -25.78 25.55
C PRO A 17 -24.21 -25.00 24.53
N ASP A 18 -23.61 -24.75 23.36
CA ASP A 18 -24.26 -24.22 22.17
C ASP A 18 -25.28 -25.23 21.59
N GLU A 19 -26.07 -24.80 20.60
CA GLU A 19 -27.13 -25.62 20.00
C GLU A 19 -26.58 -26.91 19.37
N TYR A 20 -25.37 -26.84 18.82
CA TYR A 20 -24.69 -27.99 18.25
C TYR A 20 -24.34 -29.03 19.32
N GLN A 21 -23.73 -28.61 20.43
CA GLN A 21 -23.39 -29.49 21.56
C GLN A 21 -24.64 -30.14 22.18
N ARG A 22 -25.81 -29.50 22.08
CA ARG A 22 -27.08 -30.02 22.56
C ARG A 22 -27.72 -31.06 21.63
N THR A 23 -27.59 -30.88 20.31
CA THR A 23 -28.36 -31.64 19.32
C THR A 23 -27.52 -32.63 18.50
N HIS A 24 -26.20 -32.46 18.44
CA HIS A 24 -25.34 -33.35 17.66
C HIS A 24 -25.35 -34.78 18.22
N ARG A 25 -25.35 -35.75 17.31
CA ARG A 25 -25.17 -37.17 17.63
C ARG A 25 -23.69 -37.51 17.49
N LYS A 26 -23.18 -38.34 18.39
CA LYS A 26 -21.80 -38.83 18.32
C LYS A 26 -21.62 -39.72 17.08
N ALA A 27 -20.45 -39.66 16.47
CA ALA A 27 -20.10 -40.52 15.35
C ALA A 27 -20.09 -41.99 15.81
N GLN A 28 -20.81 -42.86 15.10
CA GLN A 28 -20.84 -44.29 15.37
C GLN A 28 -20.21 -45.05 14.20
N TYR A 29 -19.52 -46.14 14.48
CA TYR A 29 -19.09 -47.07 13.44
C TYR A 29 -20.31 -47.66 12.73
N VAL A 30 -20.31 -47.61 11.40
CA VAL A 30 -21.32 -48.26 10.54
C VAL A 30 -20.57 -49.17 9.59
N ASP A 31 -20.99 -50.44 9.50
CA ASP A 31 -20.36 -51.38 8.60
C ASP A 31 -20.70 -51.05 7.14
N PRO A 32 -19.74 -51.05 6.20
CA PRO A 32 -19.99 -50.71 4.80
C PRO A 32 -21.08 -51.54 4.12
N SER A 33 -21.33 -52.75 4.62
CA SER A 33 -22.37 -53.69 4.17
C SER A 33 -23.79 -53.16 4.40
N ASP A 34 -23.97 -52.39 5.47
CA ASP A 34 -25.28 -51.96 5.98
C ASP A 34 -25.66 -50.54 5.49
N ILE A 35 -24.85 -49.96 4.61
CA ILE A 35 -25.06 -48.61 4.09
C ILE A 35 -26.09 -48.64 2.96
N ASP A 36 -27.31 -48.20 3.27
CA ASP A 36 -28.34 -47.93 2.27
C ASP A 36 -27.97 -46.69 1.44
N LYS A 37 -27.45 -46.93 0.22
CA LYS A 37 -26.94 -45.90 -0.68
C LYS A 37 -27.99 -44.86 -1.09
N MET A 38 -29.29 -45.16 -0.95
CA MET A 38 -30.38 -44.22 -1.24
C MET A 38 -30.59 -43.18 -0.14
N LYS A 39 -30.12 -43.43 1.08
CA LYS A 39 -30.27 -42.52 2.24
C LYS A 39 -29.05 -41.65 2.51
N LEU A 40 -27.98 -41.77 1.70
CA LEU A 40 -26.89 -40.83 1.82
C LEU A 40 -27.35 -39.43 1.40
N PRO A 41 -26.96 -38.38 2.14
CA PRO A 41 -27.14 -37.03 1.65
C PRO A 41 -26.44 -36.92 0.29
N LYS A 42 -27.16 -36.41 -0.72
CA LYS A 42 -26.53 -36.12 -2.02
C LYS A 42 -25.33 -35.22 -1.78
N LYS A 43 -24.17 -35.60 -2.31
CA LYS A 43 -22.99 -34.74 -2.33
C LYS A 43 -23.43 -33.42 -2.95
N LEU A 44 -23.36 -32.34 -2.18
CA LEU A 44 -23.64 -31.00 -2.68
C LEU A 44 -22.65 -30.75 -3.81
N GLU A 45 -23.15 -30.67 -5.04
CA GLU A 45 -22.39 -30.11 -6.15
C GLU A 45 -22.22 -28.63 -5.84
N ILE A 46 -21.02 -28.27 -5.38
CA ILE A 46 -20.61 -26.88 -5.29
C ILE A 46 -20.52 -26.43 -6.75
N LYS A 47 -21.54 -25.70 -7.20
CA LYS A 47 -21.41 -24.91 -8.43
C LYS A 47 -20.38 -23.84 -8.12
N ASP A 48 -19.27 -23.88 -8.85
CA ASP A 48 -18.34 -22.76 -8.93
C ASP A 48 -19.11 -21.56 -9.51
N GLU A 49 -19.64 -20.73 -8.62
CA GLU A 49 -19.75 -19.26 -8.69
C GLU A 49 -20.44 -18.80 -7.39
N PRO A 50 -19.74 -18.13 -6.46
CA PRO A 50 -20.41 -17.27 -5.50
C PRO A 50 -20.72 -15.94 -6.21
N SER A 51 -21.97 -15.77 -6.63
CA SER A 51 -22.53 -14.43 -6.78
C SER A 51 -22.47 -13.73 -5.41
N GLU A 52 -21.79 -12.60 -5.38
CA GLU A 52 -21.69 -11.73 -4.21
C GLU A 52 -23.10 -11.34 -3.74
N GLN A 53 -23.49 -11.81 -2.57
CA GLN A 53 -24.51 -11.15 -1.77
C GLN A 53 -23.88 -10.83 -0.41
N ILE A 54 -23.13 -9.73 -0.41
CA ILE A 54 -22.68 -9.06 0.81
C ILE A 54 -23.94 -8.54 1.49
N LEU A 55 -24.21 -9.01 2.71
CA LEU A 55 -25.18 -8.37 3.59
C LEU A 55 -24.72 -6.94 3.85
N ILE A 56 -25.39 -5.98 3.22
CA ILE A 56 -25.26 -4.55 3.50
C ILE A 56 -25.76 -4.30 4.92
N THR A 57 -24.87 -4.48 5.89
CA THR A 57 -24.96 -3.76 7.15
C THR A 57 -24.54 -2.34 6.81
N THR A 58 -25.49 -1.42 6.90
CA THR A 58 -25.34 0.03 6.67
C THR A 58 -24.08 0.57 7.35
N GLN A 59 -22.97 0.57 6.60
CA GLN A 59 -21.91 1.54 6.81
C GLN A 59 -22.50 2.87 6.34
N PRO A 60 -22.29 3.99 7.06
CA PRO A 60 -22.57 5.28 6.46
C PRO A 60 -21.74 5.34 5.19
N GLU A 61 -22.39 5.50 4.05
CA GLU A 61 -21.73 5.91 2.82
C GLU A 61 -20.90 7.15 3.19
N PHE A 62 -19.60 6.96 3.33
CA PHE A 62 -18.68 8.05 3.05
C PHE A 62 -18.92 8.32 1.57
N GLN A 63 -19.85 9.24 1.30
CA GLN A 63 -19.84 9.96 0.05
C GLN A 63 -18.43 10.51 -0.04
N VAL A 64 -17.61 9.90 -0.89
CA VAL A 64 -16.47 10.59 -1.46
C VAL A 64 -17.14 11.69 -2.27
N ILE A 65 -17.41 12.80 -1.58
CA ILE A 65 -17.67 14.05 -2.24
C ILE A 65 -16.36 14.22 -3.01
N GLU A 66 -16.39 13.99 -4.32
CA GLU A 66 -15.44 14.60 -5.23
C GLU A 66 -15.73 16.10 -5.20
N THR A 67 -15.49 16.70 -4.04
CA THR A 67 -15.07 18.07 -3.98
C THR A 67 -13.80 18.05 -4.79
N THR A 68 -13.92 18.49 -6.04
CA THR A 68 -12.88 19.20 -6.73
C THR A 68 -12.51 20.38 -5.83
N GLU A 69 -11.83 20.10 -4.72
CA GLU A 69 -11.11 21.10 -3.95
C GLU A 69 -10.14 21.69 -4.96
N GLU A 70 -10.40 22.93 -5.34
CA GLU A 70 -9.46 23.68 -6.15
C GLU A 70 -8.11 23.62 -5.42
N LEU A 71 -7.12 23.00 -6.05
CA LEU A 71 -5.79 22.88 -5.47
C LEU A 71 -5.23 24.28 -5.28
N GLN A 72 -4.87 24.60 -4.04
CA GLN A 72 -4.34 25.90 -3.67
C GLN A 72 -2.83 25.83 -3.44
N GLU A 73 -2.17 26.95 -3.75
CA GLU A 73 -0.81 27.22 -3.28
C GLU A 73 -0.82 27.33 -1.76
N LYS A 74 0.08 26.62 -1.12
CA LYS A 74 0.14 26.59 0.34
C LYS A 74 1.52 26.19 0.82
N THR A 75 1.79 26.51 2.07
CA THR A 75 2.99 26.05 2.77
C THR A 75 2.56 25.19 3.95
N ILE A 76 3.01 23.95 3.98
CA ILE A 76 2.82 23.02 5.09
C ILE A 76 4.10 23.02 5.91
N ARG A 77 3.96 23.28 7.21
CA ARG A 77 5.04 23.14 8.19
C ARG A 77 4.76 21.95 9.07
N ILE A 78 5.62 20.95 8.97
CA ILE A 78 5.55 19.74 9.79
C ILE A 78 6.53 19.93 10.94
N ARG A 79 6.06 19.80 12.18
CA ARG A 79 6.91 19.90 13.37
C ARG A 79 7.60 18.58 13.68
N GLU A 80 8.70 18.65 14.41
CA GLU A 80 9.40 17.47 14.89
C GLU A 80 8.47 16.56 15.73
N GLY A 81 8.38 15.29 15.35
CA GLY A 81 7.56 14.29 16.04
C GLY A 81 6.08 14.28 15.65
N GLU A 82 5.64 15.17 14.75
CA GLU A 82 4.24 15.23 14.30
C GLU A 82 3.87 13.98 13.48
N THR A 83 2.61 13.56 13.55
CA THR A 83 2.08 12.39 12.85
C THR A 83 0.86 12.80 11.99
N GLY A 84 0.34 11.87 11.18
CA GLY A 84 -0.81 12.09 10.31
C GLY A 84 -0.47 12.41 8.85
N PHE A 85 0.81 12.53 8.53
CA PHE A 85 1.27 12.79 7.16
C PHE A 85 1.62 11.51 6.41
N SER A 86 1.27 11.47 5.14
CA SER A 86 1.66 10.41 4.21
C SER A 86 1.97 11.05 2.87
N TYR A 87 2.75 10.39 2.01
CA TYR A 87 2.96 10.90 0.66
C TYR A 87 1.64 11.03 -0.10
N LYS A 88 0.72 10.08 0.12
CA LYS A 88 -0.60 10.10 -0.52
C LYS A 88 -1.40 11.35 -0.14
N SER A 89 -1.43 11.71 1.15
CA SER A 89 -2.15 12.91 1.62
C SER A 89 -1.44 14.21 1.27
N LEU A 90 -0.10 14.21 1.18
CA LEU A 90 0.69 15.40 0.86
C LEU A 90 0.71 15.72 -0.64
N PHE A 91 0.98 14.71 -1.49
CA PHE A 91 1.30 14.91 -2.90
C PHE A 91 0.22 14.37 -3.84
N GLY A 92 -0.52 13.34 -3.44
CA GLY A 92 -1.51 12.67 -4.28
C GLY A 92 -2.50 13.62 -4.97
N PRO A 93 -3.13 14.58 -4.25
CA PRO A 93 -4.05 15.53 -4.88
C PRO A 93 -3.40 16.37 -5.97
N TYR A 94 -2.13 16.76 -5.82
CA TYR A 94 -1.40 17.62 -6.77
C TYR A 94 -0.87 16.86 -7.98
N MET A 95 -0.68 15.54 -7.86
CA MET A 95 -0.17 14.68 -8.93
C MET A 95 -1.27 14.24 -9.90
N ARG A 96 -2.55 14.43 -9.57
CA ARG A 96 -3.66 14.08 -10.46
C ARG A 96 -3.58 14.87 -11.78
N GLY A 97 -3.77 14.17 -12.89
CA GLY A 97 -3.65 14.73 -14.24
C GLY A 97 -2.23 15.08 -14.69
N ALA A 98 -1.19 14.77 -13.90
CA ALA A 98 0.19 14.94 -14.34
C ALA A 98 0.61 13.73 -15.18
N SER A 99 1.11 13.96 -16.40
CA SER A 99 1.66 12.90 -17.26
C SER A 99 3.17 12.78 -17.13
N LYS A 100 3.84 13.84 -16.65
CA LYS A 100 5.27 13.89 -16.41
C LYS A 100 5.59 14.46 -15.04
N ILE A 101 6.42 13.74 -14.30
CA ILE A 101 6.85 14.06 -12.94
C ILE A 101 8.38 14.05 -12.92
N ASP A 102 8.99 15.19 -12.63
CA ASP A 102 10.42 15.33 -12.43
C ASP A 102 10.70 15.47 -10.91
N LEU A 103 11.34 14.46 -10.32
CA LEU A 103 11.71 14.43 -8.90
C LEU A 103 13.21 14.70 -8.76
N ALA A 104 13.58 15.75 -8.04
CA ALA A 104 14.97 16.03 -7.67
C ALA A 104 15.17 15.80 -6.17
N ASP A 105 16.02 14.86 -5.80
CA ASP A 105 16.42 14.60 -4.42
C ASP A 105 17.86 14.06 -4.37
N PRO A 106 18.84 14.84 -3.88
CA PRO A 106 20.26 14.45 -3.87
C PRO A 106 20.59 13.23 -2.99
N TYR A 107 19.67 12.82 -2.12
CA TYR A 107 19.91 11.85 -1.07
C TYR A 107 19.10 10.57 -1.24
N ILE A 108 18.69 10.16 -2.44
CA ILE A 108 18.11 8.82 -2.62
C ILE A 108 19.25 7.80 -2.76
N ARG A 109 19.88 7.42 -1.63
CA ARG A 109 21.11 6.61 -1.61
C ARG A 109 21.00 5.34 -0.76
N LEU A 110 20.38 5.47 0.40
CA LEU A 110 20.27 4.43 1.41
C LEU A 110 18.97 3.63 1.22
N GLU A 111 18.95 2.42 1.74
CA GLU A 111 17.83 1.49 1.57
C GLU A 111 16.47 2.08 1.99
N PHE A 112 16.42 2.80 3.11
CA PHE A 112 15.17 3.44 3.55
C PHE A 112 14.74 4.61 2.65
N GLN A 113 15.68 5.29 2.00
CA GLN A 113 15.41 6.38 1.06
C GLN A 113 14.87 5.83 -0.26
N ILE A 114 15.41 4.69 -0.71
CA ILE A 114 14.88 3.95 -1.86
C ILE A 114 13.47 3.42 -1.57
N ARG A 115 13.20 2.95 -0.34
CA ARG A 115 11.84 2.58 0.08
C ARG A 115 10.89 3.77 0.11
N ASN A 116 11.36 4.94 0.54
CA ASN A 116 10.59 6.18 0.47
C ASN A 116 10.26 6.55 -0.98
N LEU A 117 11.22 6.43 -1.90
CA LEU A 117 10.98 6.60 -3.34
C LEU A 117 9.92 5.62 -3.84
N LEU A 118 10.02 4.33 -3.50
CA LEU A 118 9.04 3.33 -3.94
C LEU A 118 7.63 3.65 -3.39
N ALA A 119 7.54 4.09 -2.14
CA ALA A 119 6.27 4.54 -1.56
C ALA A 119 5.72 5.80 -2.25
N PHE A 120 6.59 6.70 -2.71
CA PHE A 120 6.21 7.85 -3.53
C PHE A 120 5.74 7.42 -4.94
N ILE A 121 6.40 6.45 -5.56
CA ILE A 121 5.94 5.92 -6.86
C ILE A 121 4.56 5.27 -6.71
N GLY A 122 4.34 4.53 -5.62
CA GLY A 122 3.08 3.84 -5.35
C GLY A 122 1.86 4.75 -5.13
N ILE A 123 2.04 6.08 -5.04
CA ILE A 123 0.91 7.03 -4.98
C ILE A 123 0.58 7.68 -6.32
N ILE A 124 1.40 7.44 -7.37
CA ILE A 124 1.14 7.95 -8.72
C ILE A 124 -0.11 7.25 -9.25
N ASP A 125 -1.11 8.06 -9.63
CA ASP A 125 -2.33 7.56 -10.25
C ASP A 125 -2.13 7.45 -11.77
N THR A 126 -2.40 6.26 -12.32
CA THR A 126 -2.28 5.97 -13.76
C THR A 126 -3.64 5.74 -14.43
N VAL A 127 -4.74 6.08 -13.75
CA VAL A 127 -6.11 5.95 -14.30
C VAL A 127 -6.32 6.78 -15.56
N GLU A 128 -5.72 7.97 -15.64
CA GLU A 128 -5.84 8.87 -16.79
C GLU A 128 -4.89 8.51 -17.95
N GLY A 129 -3.89 7.67 -17.70
CA GLY A 129 -2.90 7.25 -18.70
C GLY A 129 -1.53 6.91 -18.10
N PRO A 130 -0.57 6.52 -18.95
CA PRO A 130 0.79 6.25 -18.51
C PRO A 130 1.48 7.53 -18.03
N VAL A 131 2.24 7.42 -16.94
CA VAL A 131 2.95 8.54 -16.31
C VAL A 131 4.46 8.33 -16.42
N ALA A 132 5.19 9.35 -16.86
CA ALA A 132 6.64 9.36 -16.90
C ALA A 132 7.21 9.99 -15.62
N LEU A 133 7.96 9.22 -14.84
CA LEU A 133 8.69 9.69 -13.67
C LEU A 133 10.19 9.74 -13.97
N HIS A 134 10.80 10.89 -13.77
CA HIS A 134 12.24 11.07 -13.88
C HIS A 134 12.85 11.47 -12.54
N LEU A 135 13.78 10.66 -12.02
CA LEU A 135 14.51 10.92 -10.78
C LEU A 135 15.89 11.50 -11.08
N ILE A 136 16.23 12.63 -10.45
CA ILE A 136 17.58 13.17 -10.43
C ILE A 136 18.10 13.03 -8.99
N THR A 137 19.12 12.19 -8.79
CA THR A 137 19.70 11.90 -7.46
C THR A 137 21.23 12.00 -7.49
N GLY A 138 21.86 12.06 -6.32
CA GLY A 138 23.31 12.07 -6.18
C GLY A 138 23.85 10.73 -5.68
N ALA A 139 25.11 10.44 -5.96
CA ALA A 139 25.86 9.32 -5.39
C ALA A 139 27.13 9.84 -4.70
N GLU A 140 27.65 9.10 -3.71
CA GLU A 140 28.89 9.44 -3.02
C GLU A 140 30.13 8.96 -3.77
N ASP A 141 30.01 7.79 -4.40
CA ASP A 141 31.07 7.15 -5.16
C ASP A 141 30.49 6.27 -6.29
N GLU A 142 31.37 5.84 -7.20
CA GLU A 142 31.00 4.99 -8.34
C GLU A 142 30.49 3.60 -7.93
N TYR A 143 30.90 3.08 -6.76
CA TYR A 143 30.40 1.80 -6.26
C TYR A 143 28.94 1.92 -5.84
N GLN A 144 28.61 2.94 -5.03
CA GLN A 144 27.25 3.26 -4.60
C GLN A 144 26.36 3.56 -5.81
N LYS A 145 26.86 4.34 -6.77
CA LYS A 145 26.16 4.64 -8.03
C LYS A 145 25.76 3.36 -8.78
N ARG A 146 26.68 2.41 -8.92
CA ARG A 146 26.41 1.13 -9.58
C ARG A 146 25.38 0.29 -8.82
N ILE A 147 25.53 0.16 -7.50
CA ILE A 147 24.60 -0.63 -6.67
C ILE A 147 23.20 -0.01 -6.66
N ASN A 148 23.10 1.31 -6.56
CA ASN A 148 21.81 2.01 -6.57
C ASN A 148 21.19 2.00 -7.98
N GLY A 149 22.00 2.11 -9.03
CA GLY A 149 21.53 1.95 -10.41
C GLY A 149 20.84 0.60 -10.63
N GLN A 150 21.43 -0.50 -10.16
CA GLN A 150 20.80 -1.83 -10.23
C GLN A 150 19.44 -1.87 -9.53
N LYS A 151 19.32 -1.28 -8.33
CA LYS A 151 18.04 -1.19 -7.61
C LYS A 151 17.03 -0.33 -8.35
N PHE A 152 17.46 0.77 -8.97
CA PHE A 152 16.58 1.63 -9.75
C PHE A 152 16.12 0.96 -11.04
N ASP A 153 16.96 0.14 -11.67
CA ASP A 153 16.57 -0.68 -12.83
C ASP A 153 15.53 -1.74 -12.44
N GLU A 154 15.68 -2.38 -11.29
CA GLU A 154 14.67 -3.30 -10.73
C GLU A 154 13.33 -2.59 -10.47
N ILE A 155 13.37 -1.39 -9.88
CA ILE A 155 12.17 -0.56 -9.69
C ILE A 155 11.55 -0.18 -11.04
N ALA A 156 12.36 0.23 -12.03
CA ALA A 156 11.90 0.62 -13.35
C ALA A 156 11.14 -0.53 -14.04
N ALA A 157 11.70 -1.74 -14.00
CA ALA A 157 11.05 -2.92 -14.55
C ALA A 157 9.74 -3.24 -13.81
N SER A 158 9.72 -3.14 -12.47
CA SER A 158 8.54 -3.46 -11.66
C SER A 158 7.38 -2.48 -11.86
N VAL A 159 7.66 -1.19 -12.07
CA VAL A 159 6.62 -0.15 -12.16
C VAL A 159 6.10 0.04 -13.58
N GLN A 160 6.82 -0.49 -14.58
CA GLN A 160 6.40 -0.47 -15.98
C GLN A 160 5.04 -1.15 -16.19
N ASP A 161 4.82 -2.30 -15.55
CA ASP A 161 3.54 -3.04 -15.60
C ASP A 161 2.36 -2.28 -15.00
N HIS A 162 2.65 -1.23 -14.20
CA HIS A 162 1.65 -0.37 -13.56
C HIS A 162 1.40 0.92 -14.36
N GLY A 163 1.93 1.03 -15.58
CA GLY A 163 1.79 2.21 -16.44
C GLY A 163 2.73 3.35 -16.08
N ILE A 164 3.77 3.10 -15.28
CA ILE A 164 4.74 4.13 -14.87
C ILE A 164 6.06 3.89 -15.59
N THR A 165 6.47 4.86 -16.42
CA THR A 165 7.79 4.86 -17.04
C THR A 165 8.77 5.56 -16.13
N PHE A 166 9.56 4.78 -15.37
CA PHE A 166 10.56 5.31 -14.46
C PHE A 166 11.94 5.40 -15.12
N THR A 167 12.55 6.58 -15.04
CA THR A 167 13.92 6.86 -15.49
C THR A 167 14.68 7.60 -14.40
N TYR A 168 16.01 7.51 -14.41
CA TYR A 168 16.84 8.18 -13.42
C TYR A 168 18.14 8.72 -14.01
N GLU A 169 18.67 9.76 -13.38
CA GLU A 169 19.96 10.37 -13.64
C GLU A 169 20.73 10.58 -12.32
N PHE A 170 22.03 10.29 -12.35
CA PHE A 170 22.94 10.64 -11.26
C PHE A 170 23.63 11.97 -11.57
N SER A 171 23.50 12.93 -10.67
CA SER A 171 24.13 14.25 -10.78
C SER A 171 24.77 14.66 -9.45
N ASP A 172 26.01 15.13 -9.51
CA ASP A 172 26.74 15.59 -8.32
C ASP A 172 26.48 17.07 -8.00
N THR A 173 25.90 17.81 -8.95
CA THR A 173 25.66 19.26 -8.85
C THR A 173 24.26 19.62 -8.35
N ILE A 174 23.40 18.62 -8.10
CA ILE A 174 22.05 18.89 -7.60
C ILE A 174 22.07 19.21 -6.12
N HIS A 175 21.46 20.33 -5.79
CA HIS A 175 21.16 20.71 -4.40
C HIS A 175 19.68 20.94 -4.17
N ARG A 176 18.91 21.15 -5.26
CA ARG A 176 17.47 21.36 -5.20
C ARG A 176 16.77 20.09 -4.75
N ARG A 177 15.73 20.25 -3.94
CA ARG A 177 14.84 19.18 -3.46
C ARG A 177 13.41 19.58 -3.80
N GLY A 178 12.75 18.79 -4.61
CA GLY A 178 11.40 19.11 -5.03
C GLY A 178 10.89 18.26 -6.18
N ILE A 179 9.62 18.50 -6.50
CA ILE A 179 8.85 17.80 -7.52
C ILE A 179 8.34 18.85 -8.50
N GLU A 180 8.56 18.63 -9.78
CA GLU A 180 8.04 19.44 -10.88
C GLU A 180 7.05 18.59 -11.68
N LEU A 181 5.86 19.12 -11.89
CA LEU A 181 4.74 18.44 -12.53
C LEU A 181 4.34 19.22 -13.78
N ASP A 182 4.07 18.52 -14.87
CA ASP A 182 3.64 19.11 -16.15
C ASP A 182 2.25 19.74 -16.11
N ASN A 183 1.43 19.38 -15.12
CA ASN A 183 0.15 20.03 -14.82
C ASN A 183 0.30 21.43 -14.19
N GLY A 184 1.53 21.96 -14.12
CA GLY A 184 1.85 23.31 -13.66
C GLY A 184 2.12 23.42 -12.16
N TRP A 185 2.18 22.32 -11.42
CA TRP A 185 2.51 22.34 -9.99
C TRP A 185 4.00 22.14 -9.75
N ARG A 186 4.55 22.94 -8.83
CA ARG A 186 5.90 22.78 -8.31
C ARG A 186 5.86 22.68 -6.80
N ILE A 187 6.50 21.65 -6.27
CA ILE A 187 6.53 21.35 -4.84
C ILE A 187 7.98 21.39 -4.37
N ILE A 188 8.30 22.31 -3.46
CA ILE A 188 9.63 22.43 -2.85
C ILE A 188 9.57 21.73 -1.50
N ILE A 189 10.55 20.87 -1.23
CA ILE A 189 10.59 20.07 -0.01
C ILE A 189 11.95 20.23 0.66
N ASP A 190 12.00 20.83 1.84
CA ASP A 190 13.28 21.11 2.51
C ASP A 190 14.13 19.87 2.72
N ARG A 191 13.52 18.73 3.07
CA ARG A 191 14.23 17.46 3.35
C ARG A 191 14.26 16.48 2.18
N GLY A 192 13.58 16.77 1.08
CA GLY A 192 13.28 15.76 0.06
C GLY A 192 12.28 14.72 0.57
N LEU A 193 12.34 13.48 0.07
CA LEU A 193 11.40 12.45 0.48
C LEU A 193 11.64 11.94 1.91
N ASP A 194 12.82 12.14 2.51
CA ASP A 194 13.15 11.66 3.86
C ASP A 194 12.58 12.53 5.00
N ILE A 195 11.24 12.59 5.07
CA ILE A 195 10.48 13.36 6.05
C ILE A 195 10.13 12.57 7.32
N PHE A 196 10.34 11.25 7.34
CA PHE A 196 9.95 10.41 8.47
C PHE A 196 11.11 10.14 9.42
N GLN A 197 10.80 10.02 10.71
CA GLN A 197 11.73 9.50 11.70
C GLN A 197 11.87 7.99 11.54
N LYS A 198 12.96 7.49 12.11
CA LYS A 198 13.14 6.04 12.29
C LYS A 198 12.08 5.56 13.28
N PRO A 199 11.39 4.44 13.00
CA PRO A 199 10.45 3.84 13.96
C PRO A 199 11.18 3.46 15.26
N ASP A 200 10.45 3.45 16.37
CA ASP A 200 11.00 3.09 17.69
C ASP A 200 11.27 1.57 17.76
N SER A 201 10.41 0.77 17.11
CA SER A 201 10.51 -0.69 16.99
C SER A 201 10.47 -1.16 15.53
N LYS A 202 10.94 -2.38 15.25
CA LYS A 202 10.76 -3.03 13.93
C LYS A 202 9.35 -3.59 13.73
N TYR A 203 8.60 -3.76 14.81
CA TYR A 203 7.29 -4.43 14.82
C TYR A 203 6.21 -3.48 15.32
N GLU A 204 6.13 -2.30 14.72
CA GLU A 204 5.09 -1.31 15.02
C GLU A 204 4.32 -0.93 13.76
N LEU A 205 3.08 -0.47 13.95
CA LEU A 205 2.17 -0.13 12.86
C LEU A 205 2.68 1.03 11.99
N SER A 206 3.57 1.86 12.53
CA SER A 206 4.18 2.98 11.81
C SER A 206 5.00 2.52 10.59
N GLU A 207 5.54 1.29 10.62
CA GLU A 207 6.27 0.73 9.47
C GLU A 207 5.37 0.45 8.26
N LEU A 208 4.09 0.16 8.50
CA LEU A 208 3.12 -0.13 7.45
C LEU A 208 2.31 1.10 7.04
N ASP A 209 2.04 1.98 8.00
CA ASP A 209 1.17 3.15 7.83
C ASP A 209 1.95 4.43 8.11
N GLN A 210 2.26 5.17 7.04
CA GLN A 210 2.98 6.44 7.10
C GLN A 210 2.30 7.45 8.03
N THR A 211 0.97 7.44 8.13
CA THR A 211 0.25 8.39 8.99
C THR A 211 0.55 8.19 10.48
N LYS A 212 1.04 7.01 10.87
CA LYS A 212 1.44 6.70 12.25
C LYS A 212 2.92 6.95 12.51
N ARG A 213 3.70 7.31 11.49
CA ARG A 213 5.12 7.63 11.64
C ARG A 213 5.28 9.05 12.16
N LYS A 214 6.18 9.20 13.13
CA LYS A 214 6.68 10.50 13.54
C LYS A 214 7.45 11.12 12.38
N CYS A 215 7.19 12.38 12.08
CA CYS A 215 7.87 13.15 11.05
C CYS A 215 9.04 13.93 11.65
N ARG A 216 10.03 14.23 10.82
CA ARG A 216 11.07 15.20 11.10
C ARG A 216 10.55 16.58 10.72
N GLU A 217 11.07 17.61 11.38
CA GLU A 217 10.75 18.99 11.05
C GLU A 217 11.09 19.29 9.57
N THR A 218 10.09 19.75 8.81
CA THR A 218 10.26 20.10 7.39
C THR A 218 9.20 21.13 6.96
N GLU A 219 9.57 21.98 6.00
CA GLU A 219 8.63 22.82 5.27
C GLU A 219 8.40 22.23 3.87
N ILE A 220 7.15 22.28 3.40
CA ILE A 220 6.73 21.87 2.06
C ILE A 220 5.95 23.01 1.44
N VAL A 221 6.43 23.54 0.33
CA VAL A 221 5.82 24.68 -0.36
C VAL A 221 5.25 24.22 -1.70
N PHE A 222 3.95 24.44 -1.90
CA PHE A 222 3.23 24.14 -3.13
C PHE A 222 2.99 25.45 -3.88
N MET A 223 3.46 25.51 -5.13
CA MET A 223 3.34 26.68 -5.99
C MET A 223 2.81 26.28 -7.36
N LYS A 224 1.99 27.13 -7.98
CA LYS A 224 1.54 26.95 -9.35
C LYS A 224 2.44 27.76 -10.27
N GLN A 225 3.12 27.07 -11.18
CA GLN A 225 3.87 27.72 -12.23
C GLN A 225 2.88 28.33 -13.21
N SER A 226 2.93 29.65 -13.35
CA SER A 226 2.27 30.33 -14.46
C SER A 226 3.02 29.95 -15.73
N GLN A 227 2.35 29.29 -16.67
CA GLN A 227 2.94 29.04 -17.98
C GLN A 227 3.08 30.40 -18.69
N GLU A 228 4.31 30.81 -18.99
CA GLU A 228 4.60 31.89 -19.94
C GLU A 228 4.33 31.47 -21.38
#